data_AF-A4X2P9-F1
#
_entry.id   AF-A4X2P9-F1
#
_cell.length_a   1.000
_cell.length_b   1.000
_cell.length_c   1.000
_cell.angle_alpha   90.00
_cell.angle_beta   90.00
_cell.angle_gamma   90.00
#
_symmetry.space_group_name_H-M   'P 1'
#
loop_
_entity.id
_entity.type
_entity.pdbx_description
1 polymer ?
#
loop_
_entity_poly.entity_id
_entity_poly.type
_entity_poly.pdbx_seq_one_letter_code
_entity_poly.pdbx_strand_id
1 'polypeptide(L)'
;MTTPADLDQTIAKYASVAFDDSTPLLEAGLESLSLLRLAVELANDDDAEIDATRLVDLRTVGDLKQWLHELSAVGAETGGGAR
;
A
#
# COMPACT_ATOMS: atom_id res chain seq x y z
N MET A 1 -1.74 13.16 -4.95
CA MET A 1 -0.70 13.12 -3.90
C MET A 1 -1.33 12.54 -2.65
N THR A 2 -1.23 11.23 -2.47
CA THR A 2 -1.66 10.55 -1.24
C THR A 2 -0.70 10.99 -0.13
N THR A 3 -1.24 11.61 0.92
CA THR A 3 -0.40 12.02 2.07
C THR A 3 -0.18 10.83 3.00
N PRO A 4 0.93 10.77 3.75
CA PRO A 4 1.18 9.67 4.69
C PRO A 4 0.04 9.49 5.71
N ALA A 5 -0.59 10.58 6.16
CA ALA A 5 -1.75 10.53 7.04
C ALA A 5 -2.99 9.84 6.41
N ASP A 6 -3.19 9.99 5.10
CA ASP A 6 -4.28 9.31 4.37
C ASP A 6 -4.02 7.80 4.25
N LEU A 7 -2.74 7.45 4.10
CA LEU A 7 -2.30 6.06 4.04
C LEU A 7 -2.47 5.35 5.39
N ASP A 8 -2.09 6.01 6.48
CA ASP A 8 -2.34 5.54 7.85
C ASP A 8 -3.84 5.30 8.10
N GLN A 9 -4.71 6.24 7.69
CA GLN A 9 -6.15 6.04 7.83
C GLN A 9 -6.68 4.88 6.99
N THR A 10 -6.13 4.67 5.79
CA THR A 10 -6.53 3.57 4.92
C THR A 10 -6.07 2.23 5.50
N ILE A 11 -4.83 2.13 5.98
CA ILE A 11 -4.32 0.94 6.67
C ILE A 11 -5.14 0.65 7.93
N ALA A 12 -5.49 1.67 8.71
CA ALA A 12 -6.29 1.54 9.92
C ALA A 12 -7.71 1.01 9.70
N LYS A 13 -8.27 1.10 8.48
CA LYS A 13 -9.55 0.44 8.16
C LYS A 13 -9.46 -1.07 8.13
N TYR A 14 -8.27 -1.60 7.84
CA TYR A 14 -8.01 -3.03 7.69
C TYR A 14 -7.22 -3.64 8.86
N ALA A 15 -6.47 -2.82 9.59
CA ALA A 15 -5.78 -3.25 10.80
C ALA A 15 -6.78 -3.57 11.92
N SER A 16 -6.55 -4.67 12.64
CA SER A 16 -7.37 -5.05 13.80
C SER A 16 -6.91 -4.39 15.10
N VAL A 17 -5.67 -3.89 15.13
CA VAL A 17 -5.08 -3.23 16.30
C VAL A 17 -4.38 -1.94 15.90
N ALA A 18 -4.06 -1.12 16.90
CA ALA A 18 -3.17 0.01 16.70
C ALA A 18 -1.79 -0.48 16.25
N PHE A 19 -1.21 0.23 15.30
CA PHE A 19 0.06 -0.11 14.69
C PHE A 19 1.00 1.09 14.69
N ASP A 20 2.29 0.79 14.56
CA ASP A 20 3.38 1.71 14.29
C ASP A 20 4.16 1.19 13.07
N ASP A 21 5.07 1.98 12.51
CA ASP A 21 5.89 1.59 11.37
C ASP A 21 6.73 0.32 11.64
N SER A 22 7.09 0.08 12.90
CA SER A 22 7.83 -1.12 13.31
C SER A 22 6.93 -2.34 13.57
N THR A 23 5.60 -2.18 13.57
CA THR A 23 4.67 -3.27 13.88
C THR A 23 4.65 -4.29 12.74
N PRO A 24 4.78 -5.60 13.05
CA PRO A 24 4.63 -6.65 12.05
C PRO A 24 3.23 -6.66 11.44
N LEU A 25 3.11 -6.93 10.14
CA LEU A 25 1.79 -6.96 9.47
C LEU A 25 0.83 -7.96 10.12
N LEU A 26 1.36 -9.13 10.49
CA LEU A 26 0.60 -10.18 11.18
C LEU A 26 0.07 -9.69 12.54
N GLU A 27 0.88 -8.97 13.31
CA GLU A 27 0.49 -8.42 14.61
C GLU A 27 -0.55 -7.30 14.46
N ALA A 28 -0.45 -6.51 13.39
CA ALA A 28 -1.45 -5.50 13.02
C ALA A 28 -2.79 -6.12 12.54
N GLY A 29 -2.83 -7.44 12.30
CA GLY A 29 -3.97 -8.14 11.72
C GLY A 29 -4.14 -7.90 10.21
N LEU A 30 -3.06 -7.51 9.53
CA LEU A 30 -3.03 -7.28 8.09
C LEU A 30 -2.63 -8.57 7.37
N GLU A 31 -3.59 -9.17 6.66
CA GLU A 31 -3.38 -10.37 5.86
C GLU A 31 -3.22 -10.03 4.37
N SER A 32 -2.64 -10.94 3.58
CA SER A 32 -2.36 -10.75 2.14
C SER A 32 -3.57 -10.24 1.33
N LEU A 33 -4.79 -10.67 1.67
CA LEU A 33 -6.01 -10.19 1.01
C LEU A 33 -6.34 -8.74 1.36
N SER A 34 -6.17 -8.35 2.63
CA SER A 34 -6.35 -6.96 3.07
C SER A 34 -5.31 -6.05 2.41
N LEU A 35 -4.06 -6.51 2.30
CA LEU A 35 -2.99 -5.80 1.60
C LEU A 35 -3.30 -5.60 0.11
N LEU A 36 -3.75 -6.66 -0.57
CA LEU A 36 -4.12 -6.60 -1.98
C LEU A 36 -5.29 -5.64 -2.20
N ARG A 37 -6.32 -5.69 -1.34
CA ARG A 37 -7.45 -4.75 -1.42
C ARG A 37 -7.00 -3.30 -1.21
N LEU A 38 -6.11 -3.04 -0.26
CA LEU A 38 -5.50 -1.72 -0.04
C LEU A 38 -4.78 -1.21 -1.28
N ALA A 39 -3.98 -2.08 -1.91
CA ALA A 39 -3.24 -1.77 -3.12
C ALA A 39 -4.18 -1.42 -4.27
N VAL A 40 -5.26 -2.20 -4.46
CA VAL A 40 -6.28 -1.94 -5.48
C VAL A 40 -7.04 -0.64 -5.21
N GLU A 41 -7.37 -0.32 -3.95
CA GLU A 41 -8.03 0.95 -3.62
C GLU A 41 -7.12 2.16 -3.88
N LEU A 42 -5.81 2.01 -3.72
CA LEU A 42 -4.86 3.08 -3.89
C LEU A 42 -4.34 3.21 -5.33
N ALA A 43 -4.31 2.11 -6.07
CA ALA A 43 -4.20 2.04 -7.53
C ALA A 43 -5.43 2.73 -8.16
N ASN A 44 -5.45 4.06 -8.15
CA ASN A 44 -6.49 4.85 -8.84
C ASN A 44 -6.36 4.78 -10.36
N ASP A 45 -5.28 4.21 -10.89
CA ASP A 45 -5.02 4.07 -12.31
C ASP A 45 -5.19 2.60 -12.73
N ASP A 46 -5.98 2.36 -13.78
CA ASP A 46 -6.27 1.03 -14.32
C ASP A 46 -4.98 0.32 -14.81
N ASP A 47 -3.90 1.07 -15.04
CA ASP A 47 -2.59 0.57 -15.49
C ASP A 47 -1.59 0.33 -14.34
N ALA A 48 -1.97 0.56 -13.07
CA ALA A 48 -1.08 0.33 -11.94
C ALA A 48 -0.83 -1.17 -11.73
N GLU A 49 0.36 -1.64 -12.15
CA GLU A 49 0.79 -3.02 -11.97
C GLU A 49 1.09 -3.31 -10.49
N ILE A 50 0.20 -4.10 -9.86
CA ILE A 50 0.38 -4.55 -8.47
C ILE A 50 1.30 -5.78 -8.47
N ASP A 51 2.57 -5.58 -8.13
CA ASP A 51 3.50 -6.69 -7.95
C ASP A 51 3.21 -7.43 -6.63
N ALA A 52 2.47 -8.53 -6.74
CA ALA A 52 2.11 -9.38 -5.60
C ALA A 52 3.32 -10.13 -4.99
N THR A 53 4.46 -10.16 -5.67
CA THR A 53 5.70 -10.76 -5.12
C THR A 53 6.27 -9.86 -4.03
N ARG A 54 6.21 -8.53 -4.22
CA ARG A 54 6.61 -7.56 -3.20
C ARG A 54 5.76 -7.68 -1.93
N LEU A 55 4.48 -8.01 -2.04
CA LEU A 55 3.59 -8.25 -0.88
C LEU A 55 4.14 -9.33 0.07
N VAL A 56 4.90 -10.29 -0.44
CA VAL A 56 5.47 -11.41 0.34
C VAL A 56 6.74 -10.98 1.09
N ASP A 57 7.42 -9.96 0.58
CA ASP A 57 8.61 -9.39 1.22
C ASP A 57 8.24 -8.46 2.39
N LEU A 58 7.03 -7.88 2.35
CA LEU A 58 6.58 -6.96 3.38
C LEU A 58 6.52 -7.62 4.76
N ARG A 59 7.30 -7.06 5.70
CA ARG A 59 7.37 -7.56 7.10
C ARG A 59 6.62 -6.69 8.09
N THR A 60 6.62 -5.38 7.87
CA THR A 60 6.14 -4.38 8.83
C THR A 60 5.20 -3.38 8.17
N VAL A 61 4.45 -2.64 8.97
CA VAL A 61 3.56 -1.59 8.45
C VAL A 61 4.35 -0.47 7.77
N GLY A 62 5.56 -0.15 8.23
CA GLY A 62 6.42 0.83 7.56
C GLY A 62 6.80 0.40 6.14
N ASP A 63 7.06 -0.89 5.95
CA ASP A 63 7.36 -1.48 4.64
C ASP A 63 6.14 -1.43 3.70
N LEU A 64 4.95 -1.77 4.23
CA LEU A 64 3.69 -1.60 3.52
C LEU A 64 3.42 -0.15 3.11
N LYS A 65 3.64 0.81 4.02
CA LYS A 65 3.45 2.23 3.74
C LYS A 65 4.35 2.71 2.61
N GLN A 66 5.62 2.30 2.64
CA GLN A 66 6.57 2.63 1.58
C GLN A 66 6.11 2.06 0.24
N TRP A 67 5.76 0.78 0.21
CA TRP A 67 5.30 0.11 -1.00
C TRP A 67 4.04 0.76 -1.60
N LEU A 68 3.05 1.08 -0.76
CA LEU A 68 1.83 1.76 -1.20
C LEU A 68 2.09 3.20 -1.68
N HIS A 69 3.04 3.91 -1.05
CA HIS A 69 3.45 5.23 -1.51
C HIS A 69 4.11 5.15 -2.89
N GLU A 70 4.98 4.18 -3.13
CA GLU A 70 5.56 3.92 -4.46
C GLU A 70 4.48 3.60 -5.50
N LEU A 71 3.50 2.78 -5.14
CA LEU A 71 2.38 2.40 -6.00
C LEU A 71 1.48 3.60 -6.34
N SER A 72 1.22 4.50 -5.39
CA SER A 72 0.51 5.76 -5.66
C SER A 72 1.35 6.76 -6.46
N ALA A 73 2.67 6.68 -6.40
CA ALA A 73 3.57 7.54 -7.16
C ALA A 73 3.70 7.07 -8.61
N VAL A 74 3.84 5.76 -8.85
CA VAL A 74 4.03 5.18 -10.19
C VAL A 74 2.85 5.45 -11.12
N GLY A 75 1.61 5.38 -10.60
CA GLY A 75 0.41 5.74 -11.36
C GLY A 75 0.31 7.23 -11.70
N ALA A 76 1.11 8.11 -11.07
CA ALA A 76 1.15 9.54 -11.39
C ALA A 76 2.16 9.88 -12.52
N GLU A 77 3.12 8.99 -12.79
CA GLU A 77 4.24 9.25 -13.71
C GLU A 77 4.12 8.56 -15.08
N THR A 78 3.19 7.61 -15.26
CA THR A 78 2.94 6.92 -16.55
C THR A 78 1.96 7.65 -17.49
N GLY A 79 1.38 8.79 -17.09
CA GLY A 79 0.49 9.61 -17.93
C GLY A 79 1.18 10.50 -18.99
N GLY A 80 2.46 10.25 -19.33
CA GLY A 80 3.25 11.19 -20.13
C GLY A 80 4.36 10.56 -20.99
N GLY A 81 4.02 9.66 -21.91
CA GLY A 81 5.07 9.09 -22.77
C GLY A 81 4.66 8.18 -23.91
N ALA A 82 3.85 8.65 -24.87
CA ALA A 82 3.98 8.22 -26.26
C ALA A 82 3.29 9.23 -27.20
N ARG A 83 4.12 10.09 -27.80
CA ARG A 83 3.80 10.87 -28.99
C ARG A 83 4.39 10.15 -30.21
#